data_AF-A0A7S2QE51-F1
#
_entry.id   AF-A0A7S2QE51-F1
#
_cell.length_a   1.000
_cell.length_b   1.000
_cell.length_c   1.000
_cell.angle_alpha   90.00
_cell.angle_beta   90.00
_cell.angle_gamma   90.00
#
_symmetry.space_group_name_H-M   'P 1'
#
loop_
_entity.id
_entity.type
_entity.pdbx_description
1 polymer ?
#
loop_
_entity_poly.entity_id
_entity_poly.type
_entity_poly.pdbx_seq_one_letter_code
_entity_poly.pdbx_strand_id
1 'polypeptide(L)'
;QLAPGQPRTAHRGVIMTRHPVSKASLILVDRRKGQGLLQPNELVTPHAGQEVAKADPGESCDHLCTRLGMRCKASELEFVNTCEHLKQHFDCEAGCGHQVGQELPAYVHDRTRDTALQCLVSDNGFPKCDARIGVTTRLCACVPNSSG
;
A
#
# COMPACT_ATOMS: atom_id res chain seq x y z
N GLN A 1 31.55 13.81 -8.16
CA GLN A 1 31.56 12.46 -8.77
C GLN A 1 30.42 11.66 -8.17
N LEU A 2 29.41 11.26 -8.97
CA LEU A 2 28.43 10.29 -8.51
C LEU A 2 29.14 8.93 -8.38
N ALA A 3 29.09 8.33 -7.19
CA ALA A 3 29.65 7.01 -6.97
C ALA A 3 29.01 5.99 -7.94
N PRO A 4 29.76 5.00 -8.46
CA PRO A 4 29.19 3.93 -9.27
C PRO A 4 28.05 3.26 -8.49
N GLY A 5 26.90 3.11 -9.15
CA GLY A 5 25.66 2.67 -8.51
C GLY A 5 25.88 1.36 -7.74
N GLN A 6 25.86 1.43 -6.41
CA GLN A 6 25.86 0.22 -5.60
C GLN A 6 24.55 -0.53 -5.88
N PRO A 7 24.59 -1.87 -6.09
CA PRO A 7 23.38 -2.65 -6.15
C PRO A 7 22.62 -2.48 -4.84
N ARG A 8 21.47 -1.82 -4.93
CA ARG A 8 20.55 -1.63 -3.81
C ARG A 8 19.78 -2.92 -3.64
N THR A 9 20.20 -3.76 -2.71
CA THR A 9 19.37 -4.90 -2.32
C THR A 9 18.29 -4.37 -1.40
N ALA A 10 17.06 -4.30 -1.91
CA ALA A 10 15.87 -4.06 -1.11
C ALA A 10 15.25 -5.41 -0.77
N HIS A 11 15.18 -5.76 0.50
CA HIS A 11 14.52 -7.00 0.94
C HIS A 11 13.69 -6.72 2.18
N ARG A 12 12.40 -7.09 2.14
CA ARG A 12 11.46 -6.95 3.28
C ARG A 12 11.46 -5.57 3.94
N GLY A 13 11.52 -4.51 3.14
CA GLY A 13 11.53 -3.12 3.64
C GLY A 13 12.88 -2.65 4.17
N VAL A 14 13.97 -3.39 3.93
CA VAL A 14 15.32 -2.99 4.32
C VAL A 14 16.16 -2.72 3.08
N ILE A 15 16.84 -1.58 3.05
CA ILE A 15 17.87 -1.25 2.07
C ILE A 15 19.20 -1.12 2.82
N MET A 16 20.18 -1.92 2.40
CA MET A 16 21.54 -1.84 2.94
C MET A 16 22.47 -1.19 1.91
N THR A 17 23.25 -0.21 2.34
CA THR A 17 24.25 0.48 1.51
C THR A 17 25.44 0.87 2.38
N ARG A 18 26.45 1.51 1.80
CA ARG A 18 27.62 2.01 2.53
C ARG A 18 27.80 3.50 2.27
N HIS A 19 28.14 4.24 3.32
CA HIS A 19 28.55 5.63 3.17
C HIS A 19 29.77 5.71 2.22
N PRO A 20 29.73 6.58 1.19
CA PRO A 20 30.70 6.52 0.08
C PRO A 20 32.15 6.76 0.52
N VAL A 21 32.36 7.56 1.57
CA VAL A 21 33.69 7.94 2.07
C VAL A 21 34.12 7.03 3.22
N SER A 22 33.44 7.10 4.37
CA SER A 22 33.78 6.33 5.58
C SER A 22 33.57 4.82 5.47
N LYS A 23 32.87 4.34 4.42
CA LYS A 23 32.50 2.92 4.21
C LYS A 23 31.61 2.33 5.32
N ALA A 24 31.14 3.15 6.25
CA ALA A 24 30.18 2.77 7.28
C ALA A 24 28.92 2.17 6.66
N SER A 25 28.41 1.10 7.26
CA SER A 25 27.14 0.51 6.83
C SER A 25 25.99 1.46 7.14
N LEU A 26 25.12 1.67 6.15
CA LEU A 26 23.87 2.41 6.26
C LEU A 26 22.73 1.44 6.02
N ILE A 27 21.80 1.38 6.95
CA ILE A 27 20.60 0.52 6.87
C ILE A 27 19.39 1.46 6.90
N LEU A 28 18.63 1.49 5.81
CA LEU A 28 17.35 2.18 5.75
C LEU A 28 16.27 1.13 5.98
N VAL A 29 15.47 1.32 7.03
CA VAL A 29 14.39 0.41 7.40
C VAL A 29 13.07 1.13 7.20
N ASP A 30 12.19 0.53 6.41
CA ASP A 30 10.78 0.89 6.34
C ASP A 30 10.14 0.62 7.69
N ARG A 31 9.72 1.70 8.36
CA ARG A 31 9.15 1.65 9.70
C ARG A 31 7.86 0.82 9.79
N ARG A 32 7.20 0.53 8.66
CA ARG A 32 6.02 -0.35 8.57
C ARG A 32 6.40 -1.84 8.56
N LYS A 33 7.64 -2.17 8.20
CA LYS A 33 8.15 -3.56 8.02
C LYS A 33 9.34 -3.90 8.93
N GLY A 34 9.77 -2.98 9.78
CA GLY A 34 10.98 -3.10 10.61
C GLY A 34 10.88 -4.01 11.83
N GLN A 35 9.91 -4.94 11.89
CA GLN A 35 9.72 -5.82 13.04
C GLN A 35 10.99 -6.64 13.30
N GLY A 36 11.50 -6.60 14.53
CA GLY A 36 12.75 -7.27 14.91
C GLY A 36 14.04 -6.49 14.58
N LEU A 37 13.94 -5.34 13.92
CA LEU A 37 15.07 -4.44 13.65
C LEU A 37 14.93 -3.10 14.37
N LEU A 38 13.71 -2.59 14.51
CA LEU A 38 13.40 -1.32 15.14
C LEU A 38 12.79 -1.53 16.53
N GLN A 39 12.97 -0.55 17.40
CA GLN A 39 12.27 -0.50 18.68
C GLN A 39 10.76 -0.31 18.47
N PRO A 40 9.88 -0.79 19.37
CA PRO A 40 8.43 -0.69 19.19
C PRO A 40 7.91 0.74 18.96
N ASN A 41 8.54 1.74 19.58
CA ASN A 41 8.19 3.16 19.43
C ASN A 41 8.67 3.76 18.10
N GLU A 42 9.55 3.08 17.38
CA GLU A 42 10.01 3.48 16.05
C GLU A 42 9.15 2.88 14.94
N LEU A 43 8.42 1.80 15.21
CA LEU A 43 7.52 1.20 14.23
C LEU A 43 6.34 2.13 13.93
N VAL A 44 5.85 2.07 12.68
CA VAL A 44 4.58 2.67 12.29
C VAL A 44 3.60 1.52 12.08
N THR A 45 2.52 1.51 12.86
CA THR A 45 1.46 0.52 12.79
C THR A 45 0.18 1.13 12.21
N PRO A 46 -0.74 0.31 11.69
CA PRO A 46 -2.09 0.77 11.35
C PRO A 46 -2.77 1.50 12.50
N HIS A 47 -3.67 2.44 12.19
CA HIS A 47 -4.46 3.14 13.20
C HIS A 47 -5.31 2.17 14.04
N ALA A 48 -5.40 2.42 15.34
CA ALA A 48 -6.29 1.66 16.22
C ALA A 48 -7.75 1.87 15.81
N GLY A 49 -8.46 0.80 15.46
CA GLY A 49 -9.82 0.88 14.91
C GLY A 49 -9.88 1.17 13.41
N GLN A 50 -8.77 0.98 12.67
CA GLN A 50 -8.82 0.91 11.22
C GLN A 50 -9.78 -0.21 10.78
N GLU A 51 -10.64 0.09 9.82
CA GLU A 51 -11.49 -0.87 9.13
C GLU A 51 -11.06 -1.01 7.68
N VAL A 52 -10.91 -2.27 7.23
CA VAL A 52 -10.52 -2.60 5.86
C VAL A 52 -11.75 -3.10 5.12
N ALA A 53 -12.11 -2.44 4.02
CA ALA A 53 -13.33 -2.74 3.27
C ALA A 53 -13.15 -2.53 1.77
N LYS A 54 -13.97 -3.25 1.00
CA LYS A 54 -14.07 -3.06 -0.45
C LYS A 54 -14.98 -1.89 -0.77
N ALA A 55 -14.54 -1.04 -1.68
CA ALA A 55 -15.40 -0.05 -2.31
C ALA A 55 -16.33 -0.74 -3.34
N ASP A 56 -17.35 -0.03 -3.82
CA ASP A 56 -18.10 -0.40 -5.00
C ASP A 56 -17.24 -0.21 -6.27
N PRO A 57 -17.56 -0.87 -7.40
CA PRO A 57 -16.88 -0.64 -8.68
C PRO A 57 -16.80 0.85 -9.05
N GLY A 58 -15.59 1.36 -9.26
CA GLY A 58 -15.36 2.77 -9.59
C GLY A 58 -15.60 3.77 -8.44
N GLU A 59 -15.85 3.31 -7.22
CA GLU A 59 -15.99 4.14 -6.02
C GLU A 59 -14.60 4.50 -5.46
N SER A 60 -14.46 5.73 -4.92
CA SER A 60 -13.25 6.15 -4.22
C SER A 60 -13.27 5.74 -2.74
N CYS A 61 -12.11 5.66 -2.11
CA CYS A 61 -12.05 5.34 -0.68
C CYS A 61 -12.67 6.44 0.20
N ASP A 62 -12.62 7.70 -0.21
CA ASP A 62 -13.33 8.77 0.51
C ASP A 62 -14.83 8.51 0.60
N HIS A 63 -15.44 8.09 -0.52
CA HIS A 63 -16.87 7.85 -0.56
C HIS A 63 -17.26 6.61 0.26
N LEU A 64 -16.51 5.52 0.12
CA LEU A 64 -16.71 4.33 0.96
C LEU A 64 -16.58 4.66 2.45
N CYS A 65 -15.49 5.31 2.87
CA CYS A 65 -15.29 5.60 4.28
C CYS A 65 -16.37 6.54 4.84
N THR A 66 -16.82 7.52 4.04
CA THR A 66 -17.94 8.40 4.42
C THR A 66 -19.23 7.60 4.66
N ARG A 67 -19.53 6.62 3.80
CA ARG A 67 -20.68 5.71 3.94
C ARG A 67 -20.60 4.85 5.21
N LEU A 68 -19.39 4.53 5.66
CA LEU A 68 -19.14 3.83 6.93
C LEU A 68 -19.14 4.75 8.16
N GLY A 69 -19.37 6.07 7.99
CA GLY A 69 -19.27 7.03 9.10
C GLY A 69 -17.83 7.25 9.59
N MET A 70 -16.85 6.97 8.74
CA MET A 70 -15.41 7.04 8.98
C MET A 70 -14.75 8.04 8.00
N ARG A 71 -13.42 8.11 7.98
CA ARG A 71 -12.65 8.86 6.99
C ARG A 71 -11.55 8.02 6.38
N CYS A 72 -11.21 8.31 5.13
CA CYS A 72 -10.02 7.75 4.53
C CYS A 72 -8.78 8.52 5.02
N LYS A 73 -7.67 7.80 5.19
CA LYS A 73 -6.35 8.39 5.44
C LYS A 73 -5.36 7.71 4.52
N ALA A 74 -4.76 8.47 3.60
CA ALA A 74 -3.93 7.93 2.52
C ALA A 74 -2.79 7.02 3.01
N SER A 75 -2.12 7.39 4.10
CA SER A 75 -1.05 6.57 4.71
C SER A 75 -1.53 5.20 5.19
N GLU A 76 -2.82 5.05 5.49
CA GLU A 76 -3.41 3.79 5.96
C GLU A 76 -3.58 2.80 4.81
N LEU A 77 -3.76 3.31 3.59
CA LEU A 77 -3.88 2.49 2.38
C LEU A 77 -2.60 1.69 2.09
N GLU A 78 -1.44 2.19 2.55
CA GLU A 78 -0.16 1.50 2.38
C GLU A 78 -0.09 0.17 3.15
N PHE A 79 -0.83 0.04 4.26
CA PHE A 79 -0.85 -1.20 5.05
C PHE A 79 -1.66 -2.30 4.39
N VAL A 80 -2.70 -1.93 3.64
CA VAL A 80 -3.57 -2.87 2.91
C VAL A 80 -3.12 -3.10 1.47
N ASN A 81 -2.08 -2.39 1.02
CA ASN A 81 -1.48 -2.52 -0.30
C ASN A 81 -0.55 -3.75 -0.37
N THR A 82 -1.15 -4.92 -0.17
CA THR A 82 -0.49 -6.22 -0.25
C THR A 82 -1.41 -7.21 -0.93
N CYS A 83 -0.83 -8.19 -1.61
CA CYS A 83 -1.60 -9.24 -2.28
C CYS A 83 -2.41 -10.05 -1.27
N GLU A 84 -1.87 -10.27 -0.08
CA GLU A 84 -2.49 -10.99 1.02
C GLU A 84 -3.78 -10.32 1.48
N HIS A 85 -3.77 -8.99 1.70
CA HIS A 85 -4.98 -8.26 2.06
C HIS A 85 -6.00 -8.26 0.93
N LEU A 86 -5.57 -8.06 -0.32
CA LEU A 86 -6.50 -8.11 -1.46
C LEU A 86 -7.20 -9.48 -1.55
N LYS A 87 -6.46 -10.58 -1.39
CA LYS A 87 -7.01 -11.95 -1.42
C LYS A 87 -7.96 -12.28 -0.27
N GLN A 88 -7.94 -11.52 0.83
CA GLN A 88 -8.93 -11.67 1.90
C GLN A 88 -10.30 -11.13 1.50
N HIS A 89 -10.35 -10.26 0.49
CA HIS A 89 -11.55 -9.55 0.07
C HIS A 89 -11.98 -9.87 -1.37
N PHE A 90 -11.07 -10.25 -2.24
CA PHE A 90 -11.29 -10.54 -3.66
C PHE A 90 -10.77 -11.92 -4.02
N ASP A 91 -11.34 -12.54 -5.06
CA ASP A 91 -10.92 -13.86 -5.53
C ASP A 91 -9.55 -13.83 -6.21
N CYS A 92 -9.19 -12.70 -6.84
CA CYS A 92 -7.92 -12.50 -7.52
C CYS A 92 -7.58 -13.66 -8.48
N GLU A 93 -8.51 -14.04 -9.34
CA GLU A 93 -8.46 -15.28 -10.14
C GLU A 93 -7.22 -15.36 -11.04
N ALA A 94 -6.77 -14.21 -11.55
CA ALA A 94 -5.56 -14.09 -12.36
C ALA A 94 -4.30 -13.76 -11.53
N GLY A 95 -4.38 -13.93 -10.21
CA GLY A 95 -3.29 -13.70 -9.26
C GLY A 95 -3.11 -12.23 -8.89
N CYS A 96 -1.88 -11.89 -8.51
CA CYS A 96 -1.51 -10.53 -8.11
C CYS A 96 -0.50 -9.93 -9.07
N GLY A 97 -0.68 -8.65 -9.39
CA GLY A 97 0.21 -7.88 -10.27
C GLY A 97 0.69 -6.60 -9.59
N HIS A 98 1.89 -6.16 -9.97
CA HIS A 98 2.42 -4.86 -9.57
C HIS A 98 2.11 -3.83 -10.65
N GLN A 99 1.50 -2.71 -10.27
CA GLN A 99 1.16 -1.60 -11.17
C GLN A 99 1.44 -0.26 -10.49
N VAL A 100 1.47 0.80 -11.30
CA VAL A 100 1.62 2.18 -10.79
C VAL A 100 0.30 2.92 -10.99
N GLY A 101 -0.30 3.33 -9.89
CA GLY A 101 -1.60 4.01 -9.87
C GLY A 101 -1.89 4.58 -8.49
N GLN A 102 -2.63 5.69 -8.42
CA GLN A 102 -3.03 6.32 -7.16
C GLN A 102 -4.29 5.67 -6.56
N GLU A 103 -5.03 4.93 -7.38
CA GLU A 103 -6.21 4.14 -7.03
C GLU A 103 -5.86 2.77 -6.45
N LEU A 104 -4.61 2.32 -6.58
CA LEU A 104 -4.17 1.05 -6.01
C LEU A 104 -4.10 1.16 -4.48
N PRO A 105 -4.38 0.08 -3.71
CA PRO A 105 -4.65 -1.29 -4.17
C PRO A 105 -6.09 -1.50 -4.68
N ALA A 106 -6.24 -2.32 -5.71
CA ALA A 106 -7.55 -2.60 -6.31
C ALA A 106 -7.62 -3.95 -7.04
N TYR A 107 -8.83 -4.48 -7.21
CA TYR A 107 -9.13 -5.62 -8.07
C TYR A 107 -9.68 -5.16 -9.43
N VAL A 108 -9.24 -5.78 -10.51
CA VAL A 108 -9.69 -5.45 -11.87
C VAL A 108 -10.85 -6.35 -12.28
N HIS A 109 -12.06 -5.82 -12.26
CA HIS A 109 -13.27 -6.58 -12.61
C HIS A 109 -13.60 -6.54 -14.12
N ASP A 110 -12.98 -5.64 -14.88
CA ASP A 110 -13.13 -5.55 -16.34
C ASP A 110 -12.30 -6.62 -17.05
N ARG A 111 -12.98 -7.57 -17.69
CA ARG A 111 -12.37 -8.71 -18.40
C ARG A 111 -11.66 -8.35 -19.70
N THR A 112 -11.80 -7.11 -20.17
CA THR A 112 -11.15 -6.64 -21.41
C THR A 112 -9.75 -6.11 -21.19
N ARG A 113 -9.31 -5.98 -19.94
CA ARG A 113 -7.99 -5.46 -19.57
C ARG A 113 -6.93 -6.56 -19.57
N ASP A 114 -5.69 -6.18 -19.86
CA ASP A 114 -4.54 -7.10 -19.74
C ASP A 114 -4.35 -7.61 -18.31
N THR A 115 -4.80 -6.83 -17.32
CA THR A 115 -4.78 -7.15 -15.89
C THR A 115 -6.12 -7.69 -15.38
N ALA A 116 -7.01 -8.13 -16.27
CA ALA A 116 -8.32 -8.66 -15.92
C ALA A 116 -8.24 -9.71 -14.80
N LEU A 117 -9.14 -9.60 -13.82
CA LEU A 117 -9.28 -10.49 -12.68
C LEU A 117 -8.02 -10.56 -11.78
N GLN A 118 -7.09 -9.61 -11.92
CA GLN A 118 -5.94 -9.48 -11.03
C GLN A 118 -6.23 -8.57 -9.85
N CYS A 119 -5.56 -8.87 -8.74
CA CYS A 119 -5.39 -7.97 -7.62
C CYS A 119 -4.10 -7.18 -7.78
N LEU A 120 -4.23 -5.85 -7.87
CA LEU A 120 -3.14 -4.95 -8.19
C LEU A 120 -2.66 -4.21 -6.93
N VAL A 121 -1.36 -4.29 -6.69
CA VAL A 121 -0.64 -3.55 -5.65
C VAL A 121 0.37 -2.59 -6.28
N SER A 122 0.85 -1.64 -5.51
CA SER A 122 1.87 -0.68 -5.98
C SER A 122 3.09 -0.62 -5.08
N ASP A 123 4.30 -0.73 -5.63
CA ASP A 123 5.53 -0.53 -4.85
C ASP A 123 5.94 0.95 -4.78
N ASN A 124 5.52 1.74 -5.76
CA ASN A 124 5.96 3.13 -5.97
C ASN A 124 4.78 4.12 -6.09
N GLY A 125 3.55 3.68 -5.89
CA GLY A 125 2.36 4.53 -5.84
C GLY A 125 2.21 5.12 -4.44
N PHE A 126 1.84 6.40 -4.37
CA PHE A 126 1.27 6.99 -3.15
C PHE A 126 -0.25 6.89 -3.30
N PRO A 127 -0.91 5.91 -2.65
CA PRO A 127 -2.36 5.75 -2.77
C PRO A 127 -3.06 7.03 -2.33
N LYS A 128 -4.04 7.48 -3.10
CA LYS A 128 -4.89 8.62 -2.73
C LYS A 128 -6.30 8.16 -2.44
N CYS A 129 -6.97 8.86 -1.52
CA CYS A 129 -8.31 8.51 -1.10
C CYS A 129 -9.38 8.81 -2.17
N ASP A 130 -9.19 9.87 -2.94
CA ASP A 130 -10.11 10.36 -3.97
C ASP A 130 -9.94 9.66 -5.33
N ALA A 131 -8.77 9.08 -5.58
CA ALA A 131 -8.47 8.34 -6.79
C ALA A 131 -9.44 7.16 -7.01
N ARG A 132 -9.84 6.96 -8.26
CA ARG A 132 -10.74 5.88 -8.66
C ARG A 132 -10.65 5.66 -10.16
N ILE A 133 -10.85 4.42 -10.56
CA ILE A 133 -10.93 4.02 -11.96
C ILE A 133 -12.13 3.09 -12.12
N GLY A 134 -12.98 3.38 -13.10
CA GLY A 134 -14.26 2.66 -13.30
C GLY A 134 -14.12 1.16 -13.60
N VAL A 135 -12.93 0.70 -14.01
CA VAL A 135 -12.65 -0.72 -14.32
C VAL A 135 -12.06 -1.50 -13.13
N THR A 136 -11.96 -0.86 -11.97
CA THR A 136 -11.38 -1.43 -10.76
C THR A 136 -12.29 -1.25 -9.55
N THR A 137 -12.13 -2.14 -8.57
CA THR A 137 -12.78 -2.08 -7.27
C THR A 137 -11.68 -1.93 -6.21
N ARG A 138 -11.67 -0.82 -5.47
CA ARG A 138 -10.59 -0.50 -4.52
C ARG A 138 -10.71 -1.30 -3.23
N LEU A 139 -9.56 -1.65 -2.65
CA LEU A 139 -9.48 -2.00 -1.22
C LEU A 139 -9.08 -0.75 -0.45
N CYS A 140 -9.86 -0.42 0.57
CA CYS A 140 -9.70 0.81 1.33
C CYS A 140 -9.47 0.51 2.80
N ALA A 141 -8.71 1.41 3.44
CA ALA A 141 -8.50 1.44 4.88
C ALA A 141 -9.12 2.73 5.43
N CYS A 142 -10.22 2.57 6.16
CA CYS A 142 -10.96 3.65 6.81
C CYS A 142 -10.54 3.75 8.27
N VAL A 143 -10.44 4.97 8.80
CA VAL A 143 -10.13 5.20 10.21
C VAL A 143 -11.24 6.00 10.87
N PRO A 144 -11.43 5.87 12.19
CA PRO A 144 -12.44 6.62 12.89
C PRO A 144 -12.31 8.12 12.61
N ASN A 145 -13.45 8.78 12.47
CA ASN A 145 -13.52 10.23 12.57
C ASN A 145 -13.13 10.57 14.01
N SER A 146 -11.93 11.09 14.22
CA SER A 146 -11.46 11.43 15.56
C SER A 146 -12.49 12.34 16.22
N SER A 147 -13.14 11.88 17.29
CA SER A 147 -13.89 12.76 18.18
C SER A 147 -12.89 13.49 19.09
N GLY A 148 -12.22 14.51 18.55
CA GLY A 148 -11.35 15.42 19.32
C GLY A 148 -9.99 14.85 19.71
#